data_AF-A0A3A4WHS1-F1
#
_entry.id   AF-A0A3A4WHS1-F1
#
_cell.length_a   1.000
_cell.length_b   1.000
_cell.length_c   1.000
_cell.angle_alpha   90.00
_cell.angle_beta   90.00
_cell.angle_gamma   90.00
#
_symmetry.space_group_name_H-M   'P 1'
#
loop_
_entity.id
_entity.type
_entity.pdbx_description
1 polymer ?
#
loop_
_entity_poly.entity_id
_entity_poly.type
_entity_poly.pdbx_seq_one_letter_code
_entity_poly.pdbx_strand_id
1 'polypeptide(L)'
;FINPGDYIYDAAKVLISDGTASLVLVDQTDDDNASTGFGGGAHSSTVWDNSNNLLKLNPGNPPFDASGYFTSRIIDAGASTSWSALSWTPQRPYYKELPDNAQSETAYPEGNADMTGNVLLMHMNEDNWNGAAGEVYDSSGSGNHGTAYNGVNTSAGGKFGRAGNFNGVSGYIKVPDSDSLDLTGPMTITAWIYPRNAGGSNQGGIVSKNNGAVSGTGYKFSIDEGNCYTRSLMFNWSCSDPDVLTYNQWQHVAVVYDGINAFFYVDAVPAGTDQPYPRAANTLDIAIGSWFSSGAAKIFDGYIDEVAIYNRALTAQEIIDSYVRGAVRLKYQARSCDDSACDGENFSGPDGTSSTYYSELSNSTADLPADIPLFVTDSRYFQYKAYLETDNISYSPELKNVTIGPAHYPGDGPVVINNIGQTYIRLDTFTETLGEGNAGDIRYQISNNGGHWYYHDGIKWAPATAGFDHSNTASEVNVNMPVFRNYAVPGTFYFKAFLQSDTYQQVELNRVSLSYVE
;
A
#
# COMPACT_ATOMS: atom_id res chain seq x y z
N PHE A 1 -37.79 -16.29 6.57
CA PHE A 1 -36.60 -16.73 5.82
C PHE A 1 -35.72 -17.65 6.67
N ILE A 2 -36.30 -18.66 7.36
CA ILE A 2 -35.51 -19.56 8.22
C ILE A 2 -34.91 -20.71 7.40
N ASN A 3 -35.70 -21.30 6.48
CA ASN A 3 -35.23 -22.38 5.62
C ASN A 3 -34.95 -21.82 4.22
N PRO A 4 -33.68 -21.80 3.76
CA PRO A 4 -33.34 -21.30 2.42
C PRO A 4 -34.06 -22.02 1.28
N GLY A 5 -34.31 -23.33 1.43
CA GLY A 5 -35.01 -24.14 0.42
C GLY A 5 -36.48 -23.77 0.19
N ASP A 6 -37.08 -22.97 1.08
CA ASP A 6 -38.44 -22.45 0.92
C ASP A 6 -38.49 -21.26 -0.05
N TYR A 7 -37.35 -20.82 -0.59
CA TYR A 7 -37.21 -19.65 -1.44
C TYR A 7 -36.35 -19.90 -2.68
N ILE A 8 -36.59 -19.12 -3.74
CA ILE A 8 -35.75 -19.03 -4.94
C ILE A 8 -35.07 -17.66 -4.93
N TYR A 9 -33.74 -17.65 -5.03
CA TYR A 9 -32.91 -16.44 -5.01
C TYR A 9 -31.53 -16.72 -5.62
N ASP A 10 -30.76 -15.66 -5.93
CA ASP A 10 -29.36 -15.76 -6.34
C ASP A 10 -28.47 -15.74 -5.09
N ALA A 11 -27.87 -16.90 -4.75
CA ALA A 11 -27.03 -17.04 -3.57
C ALA A 11 -25.71 -16.25 -3.63
N ALA A 12 -25.32 -15.74 -4.81
CA ALA A 12 -24.18 -14.83 -4.92
C ALA A 12 -24.54 -13.38 -4.51
N LYS A 13 -25.83 -13.05 -4.44
CA LYS A 13 -26.31 -11.68 -4.19
C LYS A 13 -27.19 -11.56 -2.95
N VAL A 14 -27.85 -12.64 -2.54
CA VAL A 14 -28.71 -12.67 -1.36
C VAL A 14 -28.32 -13.82 -0.44
N LEU A 15 -28.15 -13.52 0.84
CA LEU A 15 -28.00 -14.48 1.92
C LEU A 15 -29.35 -14.67 2.61
N ILE A 16 -29.77 -15.93 2.78
CA ILE A 16 -30.89 -16.30 3.66
C ILE A 16 -30.30 -17.02 4.87
N SER A 17 -30.30 -16.37 6.03
CA SER A 17 -29.84 -16.95 7.30
C SER A 17 -30.58 -16.34 8.48
N ASP A 18 -30.71 -17.08 9.58
CA ASP A 18 -31.21 -16.58 10.87
C ASP A 18 -32.54 -15.82 10.81
N GLY A 19 -33.39 -16.19 9.86
CA GLY A 19 -34.71 -15.59 9.67
C GLY A 19 -34.72 -14.36 8.78
N THR A 20 -33.59 -13.91 8.24
CA THR A 20 -33.48 -12.72 7.38
C THR A 20 -33.10 -13.08 5.94
N ALA A 21 -33.43 -12.20 5.00
CA ALA A 21 -32.87 -12.18 3.66
C ALA A 21 -32.10 -10.86 3.49
N SER A 22 -30.79 -10.92 3.27
CA SER A 22 -29.92 -9.74 3.18
C SER A 22 -29.07 -9.75 1.91
N LEU A 23 -28.69 -8.58 1.41
CA LEU A 23 -27.71 -8.49 0.34
C LEU A 23 -26.35 -8.98 0.81
N VAL A 24 -25.69 -9.79 -0.03
CA VAL A 24 -24.29 -10.20 0.17
C VAL A 24 -23.39 -9.03 -0.19
N LEU A 25 -22.40 -8.73 0.64
CA LEU A 25 -21.38 -7.74 0.33
C LEU A 25 -20.61 -8.19 -0.92
N VAL A 26 -20.39 -7.28 -1.87
CA VAL A 26 -19.54 -7.54 -3.02
C VAL A 26 -18.13 -7.81 -2.50
N ASP A 27 -17.56 -8.94 -2.85
CA ASP A 27 -16.18 -9.24 -2.51
C ASP A 27 -15.24 -8.29 -3.28
N GLN A 28 -14.57 -7.42 -2.52
CA GLN A 28 -13.63 -6.40 -3.00
C GLN A 28 -12.23 -6.63 -2.45
N THR A 29 -11.93 -7.88 -2.04
CA THR A 29 -10.67 -8.29 -1.46
C THR A 29 -9.95 -9.30 -2.33
N ASP A 30 -8.63 -9.19 -2.39
CA ASP A 30 -7.75 -10.26 -2.87
C ASP A 30 -6.80 -10.62 -1.74
N ASP A 31 -7.07 -11.73 -1.03
CA ASP A 31 -6.31 -12.20 0.13
C ASP A 31 -6.02 -13.72 0.14
N ASP A 32 -6.62 -14.50 -0.77
CA ASP A 32 -6.56 -15.97 -0.80
C ASP A 32 -6.20 -16.60 -2.16
N ASN A 33 -5.93 -17.93 -2.18
CA ASN A 33 -5.62 -18.71 -3.39
C ASN A 33 -6.85 -19.17 -4.19
N ALA A 34 -8.06 -18.83 -3.75
CA ALA A 34 -9.26 -19.36 -4.36
C ALA A 34 -9.58 -18.62 -5.66
N SER A 35 -10.67 -19.01 -6.32
CA SER A 35 -11.16 -18.35 -7.54
C SER A 35 -11.54 -16.87 -7.37
N THR A 36 -11.53 -16.34 -6.15
CA THR A 36 -12.04 -15.01 -5.79
C THR A 36 -10.97 -14.06 -5.24
N GLY A 37 -9.79 -14.53 -4.81
CA GLY A 37 -8.65 -13.70 -4.43
C GLY A 37 -7.56 -13.62 -5.50
N PHE A 38 -6.30 -13.69 -5.09
CA PHE A 38 -5.17 -13.71 -6.02
C PHE A 38 -5.24 -14.87 -7.02
N GLY A 39 -5.89 -15.99 -6.68
CA GLY A 39 -6.12 -17.09 -7.61
C GLY A 39 -7.13 -16.78 -8.74
N GLY A 40 -7.96 -15.75 -8.60
CA GLY A 40 -8.94 -15.30 -9.59
C GLY A 40 -8.40 -14.32 -10.64
N GLY A 41 -7.19 -13.79 -10.45
CA GLY A 41 -6.57 -12.82 -11.35
C GLY A 41 -5.58 -13.43 -12.35
N ALA A 42 -4.93 -12.56 -13.12
CA ALA A 42 -3.92 -12.93 -14.12
C ALA A 42 -2.50 -12.65 -13.60
N HIS A 43 -1.64 -13.67 -13.69
CA HIS A 43 -0.24 -13.60 -13.24
C HIS A 43 0.73 -13.44 -14.42
N SER A 44 1.70 -12.54 -14.28
CA SER A 44 2.88 -12.44 -15.14
C SER A 44 4.12 -12.43 -14.28
N SER A 45 4.90 -13.51 -14.29
CA SER A 45 6.09 -13.64 -13.43
C SER A 45 5.81 -13.47 -11.94
N THR A 46 4.58 -13.74 -11.52
CA THR A 46 4.14 -13.78 -10.12
C THR A 46 3.51 -15.12 -9.81
N VAL A 47 3.48 -15.50 -8.54
CA VAL A 47 2.85 -16.73 -8.06
C VAL A 47 2.24 -16.51 -6.68
N TRP A 48 1.16 -17.22 -6.40
CA TRP A 48 0.65 -17.34 -5.04
C TRP A 48 1.40 -18.43 -4.25
N ASP A 49 1.97 -18.06 -3.11
CA ASP A 49 2.60 -18.97 -2.17
C ASP A 49 1.60 -19.46 -1.10
N ASN A 50 1.06 -20.65 -1.32
CA ASN A 50 0.13 -21.29 -0.41
C ASN A 50 0.67 -21.58 0.99
N SER A 51 2.00 -21.71 1.14
CA SER A 51 2.57 -22.04 2.45
C SER A 51 2.64 -20.82 3.36
N ASN A 52 2.78 -19.62 2.75
CA ASN A 52 2.92 -18.36 3.47
C ASN A 52 1.70 -17.43 3.31
N ASN A 53 0.72 -17.83 2.50
CA ASN A 53 -0.48 -17.06 2.14
C ASN A 53 -0.13 -15.65 1.64
N LEU A 54 0.68 -15.59 0.59
CA LEU A 54 1.10 -14.33 -0.02
C LEU A 54 1.38 -14.47 -1.52
N LEU A 55 1.14 -13.40 -2.27
CA LEU A 55 1.58 -13.22 -3.65
C LEU A 55 3.04 -12.78 -3.66
N LYS A 56 3.85 -13.37 -4.54
CA LYS A 56 5.26 -13.00 -4.73
C LYS A 56 5.72 -13.15 -6.18
N LEU A 57 6.94 -12.75 -6.50
CA LEU A 57 7.56 -13.04 -7.80
C LEU A 57 7.72 -14.55 -7.96
N ASN A 58 7.50 -15.04 -9.18
CA ASN A 58 7.61 -16.46 -9.48
C ASN A 58 9.05 -16.92 -9.18
N PRO A 59 9.27 -17.90 -8.28
CA PRO A 59 10.54 -18.57 -8.12
C PRO A 59 10.74 -19.49 -9.31
N GLY A 60 10.93 -18.91 -10.50
CA GLY A 60 11.59 -19.63 -11.58
C GLY A 60 12.89 -20.20 -11.01
N ASN A 61 13.21 -21.44 -11.41
CA ASN A 61 14.48 -22.10 -11.11
C ASN A 61 15.61 -21.05 -11.12
N PRO A 62 16.33 -20.80 -10.01
CA PRO A 62 17.02 -19.54 -9.77
C PRO A 62 17.92 -19.11 -10.94
N PRO A 63 17.92 -17.82 -11.29
CA PRO A 63 17.38 -16.67 -10.52
C PRO A 63 15.88 -16.37 -10.74
N PHE A 64 15.25 -15.69 -9.76
CA PHE A 64 13.90 -15.11 -9.89
C PHE A 64 13.83 -14.11 -11.05
N ASP A 65 12.63 -13.91 -11.61
CA ASP A 65 12.39 -12.74 -12.46
C ASP A 65 12.55 -11.48 -11.60
N ALA A 66 13.32 -10.49 -12.07
CA ALA A 66 13.54 -9.23 -11.32
C ALA A 66 12.27 -8.35 -11.27
N SER A 67 11.27 -8.66 -12.11
CA SER A 67 9.99 -7.98 -12.12
C SER A 67 8.86 -8.87 -12.63
N GLY A 68 7.65 -8.53 -12.23
CA GLY A 68 6.41 -9.20 -12.62
C GLY A 68 5.20 -8.36 -12.24
N TYR A 69 4.02 -8.81 -12.61
CA TYR A 69 2.78 -8.18 -12.18
C TYR A 69 1.66 -9.19 -11.97
N PHE A 70 0.69 -8.78 -11.16
CA PHE A 70 -0.60 -9.43 -10.96
C PHE A 70 -1.69 -8.45 -11.38
N THR A 71 -2.64 -8.91 -12.17
CA THR A 71 -3.85 -8.15 -12.51
C THR A 71 -5.02 -8.81 -11.81
N SER A 72 -5.76 -8.07 -10.99
CA SER A 72 -6.89 -8.62 -10.23
C SER A 72 -7.96 -9.20 -11.16
N ARG A 73 -8.87 -9.99 -10.61
CA ARG A 73 -10.14 -10.23 -11.29
C ARG A 73 -10.88 -8.91 -11.52
N ILE A 74 -11.84 -8.93 -12.44
CA ILE A 74 -12.78 -7.83 -12.60
C ILE A 74 -13.77 -7.91 -11.45
N ILE A 75 -13.84 -6.87 -10.63
CA ILE A 75 -14.82 -6.74 -9.55
C ILE A 75 -16.07 -6.08 -10.14
N ASP A 76 -17.24 -6.67 -9.91
CA ASP A 76 -18.54 -6.20 -10.40
C ASP A 76 -19.41 -5.73 -9.22
N ALA A 77 -19.67 -4.43 -9.13
CA ALA A 77 -20.56 -3.87 -8.10
C ALA A 77 -22.07 -4.08 -8.38
N GLY A 78 -22.43 -4.66 -9.53
CA GLY A 78 -23.81 -4.86 -9.99
C GLY A 78 -24.45 -3.61 -10.61
N ALA A 79 -23.99 -2.41 -10.24
CA ALA A 79 -24.40 -1.14 -10.82
C ALA A 79 -23.24 -0.12 -10.78
N SER A 80 -23.38 0.99 -11.50
CA SER A 80 -22.39 2.07 -11.50
C SER A 80 -22.18 2.62 -10.09
N THR A 81 -20.94 2.66 -9.64
CA THR A 81 -20.57 3.12 -8.30
C THR A 81 -19.24 3.85 -8.28
N SER A 82 -18.86 4.40 -7.12
CA SER A 82 -17.60 5.13 -6.93
C SER A 82 -16.59 4.25 -6.20
N TRP A 83 -15.46 4.01 -6.86
CA TRP A 83 -14.31 3.28 -6.31
C TRP A 83 -13.27 4.30 -5.85
N SER A 84 -13.18 4.53 -4.54
CA SER A 84 -12.46 5.69 -4.01
C SER A 84 -11.30 5.36 -3.07
N ALA A 85 -11.16 4.11 -2.66
CA ALA A 85 -10.12 3.71 -1.72
C ALA A 85 -9.38 2.44 -2.18
N LEU A 86 -8.05 2.47 -2.04
CA LEU A 86 -7.17 1.32 -2.20
C LEU A 86 -6.40 1.10 -0.90
N SER A 87 -6.43 -0.12 -0.39
CA SER A 87 -5.68 -0.54 0.79
C SER A 87 -4.89 -1.80 0.47
N TRP A 88 -3.71 -1.99 1.05
CA TRP A 88 -2.95 -3.24 0.89
C TRP A 88 -2.13 -3.59 2.12
N THR A 89 -1.87 -4.88 2.29
CA THR A 89 -1.03 -5.42 3.36
C THR A 89 0.20 -6.10 2.75
N PRO A 90 1.36 -5.44 2.71
CA PRO A 90 2.61 -6.08 2.32
C PRO A 90 3.22 -6.84 3.50
N GLN A 91 4.14 -7.78 3.24
CA GLN A 91 4.89 -8.46 4.31
C GLN A 91 5.87 -7.51 5.01
N ARG A 92 6.43 -6.55 4.25
CA ARG A 92 7.45 -5.57 4.66
C ARG A 92 7.15 -4.20 4.04
N PRO A 93 7.70 -3.10 4.58
CA PRO A 93 7.54 -1.74 4.02
C PRO A 93 8.35 -1.54 2.73
N TYR A 94 7.91 -2.16 1.63
CA TYR A 94 8.60 -2.06 0.34
C TYR A 94 8.44 -0.69 -0.30
N TYR A 95 9.54 -0.14 -0.82
CA TYR A 95 9.60 1.20 -1.43
C TYR A 95 9.10 2.32 -0.51
N LYS A 96 9.37 2.18 0.80
CA LYS A 96 9.03 3.15 1.85
C LYS A 96 10.29 3.71 2.48
N GLU A 97 10.32 5.01 2.72
CA GLU A 97 11.41 5.67 3.44
C GLU A 97 11.47 5.21 4.91
N LEU A 98 12.56 5.52 5.59
CA LEU A 98 12.64 5.34 7.05
C LEU A 98 11.65 6.29 7.75
N PRO A 99 11.02 5.89 8.87
CA PRO A 99 10.00 6.73 9.50
C PRO A 99 10.60 7.94 10.24
N ASP A 100 9.92 9.07 10.14
CA ASP A 100 10.26 10.33 10.79
C ASP A 100 10.21 10.25 12.34
N ASN A 101 10.78 11.27 12.99
CA ASN A 101 10.65 11.60 14.41
C ASN A 101 11.03 10.46 15.37
N ALA A 102 12.06 9.69 15.00
CA ALA A 102 12.53 8.53 15.75
C ALA A 102 11.41 7.50 16.04
N GLN A 103 10.37 7.45 15.21
CA GLN A 103 9.26 6.53 15.39
C GLN A 103 9.66 5.10 15.05
N SER A 104 9.13 4.14 15.81
CA SER A 104 9.24 2.72 15.49
C SER A 104 7.96 2.26 14.82
N GLU A 105 8.09 1.49 13.74
CA GLU A 105 6.95 0.84 13.10
C GLU A 105 6.57 -0.43 13.85
N THR A 106 5.29 -0.77 13.81
CA THR A 106 4.79 -2.05 14.38
C THR A 106 3.70 -2.69 13.52
N ALA A 107 3.26 -2.02 12.45
CA ALA A 107 2.11 -2.43 11.66
C ALA A 107 2.45 -3.52 10.62
N TYR A 108 3.72 -3.66 10.23
CA TYR A 108 4.14 -4.66 9.26
C TYR A 108 4.37 -6.03 9.93
N PRO A 109 4.06 -7.15 9.25
CA PRO A 109 4.44 -8.47 9.73
C PRO A 109 5.96 -8.62 9.97
N GLU A 110 6.78 -8.04 9.09
CA GLU A 110 8.25 -8.06 9.17
C GLU A 110 8.84 -6.73 8.70
N GLY A 111 10.12 -6.48 9.01
CA GLY A 111 10.86 -5.34 8.46
C GLY A 111 10.51 -3.98 9.05
N ASN A 112 9.79 -3.95 10.17
CA ASN A 112 9.51 -2.73 10.93
C ASN A 112 10.82 -2.04 11.33
N ALA A 113 10.92 -0.73 11.08
CA ALA A 113 12.07 0.05 11.53
C ALA A 113 11.97 0.36 13.03
N ASP A 114 13.10 0.21 13.75
CA ASP A 114 13.29 0.78 15.09
C ASP A 114 14.20 2.01 14.97
N MET A 115 13.60 3.20 14.99
CA MET A 115 14.36 4.45 14.90
C MET A 115 14.87 4.97 16.25
N THR A 116 14.80 4.17 17.33
CA THR A 116 15.36 4.54 18.63
C THR A 116 16.83 4.91 18.48
N GLY A 117 17.22 6.06 19.02
CA GLY A 117 18.60 6.53 18.96
C GLY A 117 19.01 7.09 17.59
N ASN A 118 18.10 7.22 16.62
CA ASN A 118 18.34 8.00 15.42
C ASN A 118 18.50 9.49 15.79
N VAL A 119 19.62 10.11 15.40
CA VAL A 119 19.98 11.50 15.71
C VAL A 119 20.12 12.37 14.46
N LEU A 120 20.05 11.75 13.29
CA LEU A 120 19.99 12.44 12.00
C LEU A 120 19.29 11.53 11.00
N LEU A 121 18.33 12.05 10.25
CA LEU A 121 17.72 11.39 9.10
C LEU A 121 17.49 12.42 8.00
N MET A 122 18.11 12.24 6.84
CA MET A 122 17.91 13.12 5.69
C MET A 122 17.38 12.31 4.51
N HIS A 123 16.10 12.47 4.21
CA HIS A 123 15.45 11.93 3.01
C HIS A 123 15.86 12.66 1.73
N MET A 124 16.31 13.93 1.83
CA MET A 124 16.75 14.74 0.68
C MET A 124 15.68 14.92 -0.43
N ASN A 125 14.41 14.93 -0.02
CA ASN A 125 13.24 15.04 -0.90
C ASN A 125 12.82 16.48 -1.22
N GLU A 126 13.53 17.49 -0.73
CA GLU A 126 13.16 18.87 -1.01
C GLU A 126 13.30 19.19 -2.51
N ASP A 127 12.37 19.97 -3.05
CA ASP A 127 12.34 20.25 -4.48
C ASP A 127 13.57 20.99 -5.01
N ASN A 128 14.21 21.77 -4.14
CA ASN A 128 15.41 22.52 -4.47
C ASN A 128 16.12 23.01 -3.20
N TRP A 129 17.45 22.92 -3.19
CA TRP A 129 18.32 23.60 -2.23
C TRP A 129 18.92 24.86 -2.86
N ASN A 130 18.89 25.99 -2.15
CA ASN A 130 19.35 27.30 -2.62
C ASN A 130 20.44 27.94 -1.74
N GLY A 131 20.93 27.21 -0.73
CA GLY A 131 21.91 27.67 0.25
C GLY A 131 21.29 28.35 1.47
N ALA A 132 19.97 28.27 1.67
CA ALA A 132 19.31 28.80 2.86
C ALA A 132 19.62 27.94 4.09
N ALA A 133 19.81 28.60 5.22
CA ALA A 133 20.07 27.92 6.48
C ALA A 133 18.92 26.97 6.84
N GLY A 134 19.25 25.69 7.04
CA GLY A 134 18.31 24.65 7.48
C GLY A 134 17.38 24.12 6.38
N GLU A 135 17.70 24.32 5.10
CA GLU A 135 16.87 23.86 3.97
C GLU A 135 16.96 22.36 3.66
N VAL A 136 17.96 21.67 4.22
CA VAL A 136 18.06 20.20 4.13
C VAL A 136 17.50 19.64 5.42
N TYR A 137 16.33 19.03 5.38
CA TYR A 137 15.62 18.67 6.60
C TYR A 137 16.23 17.45 7.29
N ASP A 138 16.10 17.49 8.62
CA ASP A 138 16.43 16.40 9.52
C ASP A 138 15.11 15.88 10.05
N SER A 139 14.74 14.71 9.54
CA SER A 139 13.52 13.98 9.88
C SER A 139 13.68 13.14 11.14
N SER A 140 14.84 13.09 11.80
CA SER A 140 15.01 12.28 13.02
C SER A 140 14.23 12.81 14.22
N GLY A 141 13.81 14.08 14.17
CA GLY A 141 13.26 14.82 15.30
C GLY A 141 14.33 15.50 16.18
N SER A 142 15.62 15.36 15.86
CA SER A 142 16.72 16.01 16.61
C SER A 142 16.98 17.46 16.21
N GLY A 143 16.39 17.92 15.09
CA GLY A 143 16.51 19.31 14.62
C GLY A 143 17.88 19.66 14.03
N ASN A 144 18.65 18.64 13.63
CA ASN A 144 19.99 18.78 13.04
C ASN A 144 19.90 19.09 11.53
N HIS A 145 19.14 20.13 11.17
CA HIS A 145 18.95 20.54 9.78
C HIS A 145 20.27 20.96 9.10
N GLY A 146 20.43 20.55 7.85
CA GLY A 146 21.57 20.88 7.02
C GLY A 146 21.37 22.12 6.14
N THR A 147 22.45 22.58 5.54
CA THR A 147 22.46 23.66 4.55
C THR A 147 23.35 23.26 3.37
N ALA A 148 22.86 23.41 2.14
CA ALA A 148 23.65 23.11 0.95
C ALA A 148 24.68 24.21 0.67
N TYR A 149 25.90 23.83 0.27
CA TYR A 149 26.96 24.76 -0.10
C TYR A 149 27.50 24.46 -1.50
N ASN A 150 28.03 25.50 -2.15
CA ASN A 150 28.77 25.42 -3.42
C ASN A 150 28.03 24.69 -4.55
N GLY A 151 26.72 24.89 -4.63
CA GLY A 151 25.89 24.44 -5.76
C GLY A 151 25.47 22.97 -5.74
N VAL A 152 25.64 22.25 -4.62
CA VAL A 152 24.93 20.97 -4.42
C VAL A 152 23.42 21.23 -4.38
N ASN A 153 22.64 20.36 -5.03
CA ASN A 153 21.19 20.50 -5.13
C ASN A 153 20.53 19.12 -5.23
N THR A 154 19.21 19.04 -5.11
CA THR A 154 18.46 17.80 -5.30
C THR A 154 18.27 17.49 -6.79
N SER A 155 18.16 16.21 -7.11
CA SER A 155 17.80 15.69 -8.43
C SER A 155 16.60 14.75 -8.29
N ALA A 156 15.67 14.82 -9.24
CA ALA A 156 14.66 13.77 -9.38
C ALA A 156 15.32 12.43 -9.72
N GLY A 157 14.66 11.32 -9.35
CA GLY A 157 15.18 9.97 -9.56
C GLY A 157 16.16 9.52 -8.46
N GLY A 158 15.88 9.94 -7.23
CA GLY A 158 16.54 9.40 -6.03
C GLY A 158 16.26 7.91 -5.86
N LYS A 159 16.83 7.31 -4.81
CA LYS A 159 16.46 5.95 -4.44
C LYS A 159 15.01 5.94 -3.94
N PHE A 160 14.63 6.95 -3.18
CA PHE A 160 13.27 7.29 -2.81
C PHE A 160 13.02 8.74 -3.24
N GLY A 161 12.06 8.96 -4.15
CA GLY A 161 11.76 10.32 -4.62
C GLY A 161 12.93 11.06 -5.29
N ARG A 162 13.63 11.92 -4.52
CA ARG A 162 14.75 12.75 -4.96
C ARG A 162 16.03 12.37 -4.20
N ALA A 163 17.18 12.91 -4.62
CA ALA A 163 18.44 12.69 -3.94
C ALA A 163 19.36 13.90 -4.05
N GLY A 164 20.28 14.07 -3.11
CA GLY A 164 21.34 15.07 -3.21
C GLY A 164 22.32 14.73 -4.33
N ASN A 165 22.56 15.67 -5.25
CA ASN A 165 23.49 15.50 -6.38
C ASN A 165 24.80 16.26 -6.15
N PHE A 166 25.86 15.50 -5.88
CA PHE A 166 27.20 16.01 -5.60
C PHE A 166 28.07 15.88 -6.85
N ASN A 167 28.88 16.92 -7.11
CA ASN A 167 29.60 17.08 -8.37
C ASN A 167 31.06 16.61 -8.33
N GLY A 168 31.54 16.07 -7.21
CA GLY A 168 32.94 15.68 -7.04
C GLY A 168 33.95 16.82 -6.90
N VAL A 169 33.52 18.08 -6.95
CA VAL A 169 34.40 19.26 -7.00
C VAL A 169 34.31 20.12 -5.76
N SER A 170 33.11 20.56 -5.37
CA SER A 170 32.96 21.56 -4.30
C SER A 170 31.69 21.46 -3.46
N GLY A 171 30.64 20.82 -3.98
CA GLY A 171 29.32 20.79 -3.34
C GLY A 171 29.29 19.87 -2.12
N TYR A 172 28.69 20.32 -1.02
CA TYR A 172 28.47 19.52 0.19
C TYR A 172 27.34 20.12 1.04
N ILE A 173 26.78 19.32 1.94
CA ILE A 173 25.79 19.79 2.93
C ILE A 173 26.51 19.94 4.27
N LYS A 174 26.26 21.04 4.98
CA LYS A 174 26.76 21.26 6.33
C LYS A 174 25.62 21.17 7.33
N VAL A 175 25.80 20.36 8.36
CA VAL A 175 24.91 20.31 9.53
C VAL A 175 25.66 20.94 10.71
N PRO A 176 25.12 21.99 11.35
CA PRO A 176 25.75 22.62 12.50
C PRO A 176 26.05 21.64 13.63
N ASP A 177 27.11 21.94 14.38
CA ASP A 177 27.46 21.22 15.61
C ASP A 177 26.29 21.16 16.62
N SER A 178 26.20 20.04 17.34
CA SER A 178 25.14 19.73 18.29
C SER A 178 25.59 18.60 19.23
N ASP A 179 25.22 18.69 20.52
CA ASP A 179 25.54 17.65 21.53
C ASP A 179 24.99 16.27 21.13
N SER A 180 23.86 16.23 20.41
CA SER A 180 23.28 14.97 19.90
C SER A 180 24.15 14.25 18.87
N LEU A 181 25.10 14.98 18.25
CA LEU A 181 26.01 14.49 17.23
C LEU A 181 27.40 14.14 17.79
N ASP A 182 27.63 14.32 19.09
CA ASP A 182 28.88 14.00 19.80
C ASP A 182 28.98 12.51 20.18
N LEU A 183 28.94 11.67 19.14
CA LEU A 183 28.91 10.22 19.27
C LEU A 183 30.29 9.64 19.61
N THR A 184 30.46 9.22 20.87
CA THR A 184 31.70 8.60 21.38
C THR A 184 31.56 7.09 21.60
N GLY A 185 30.35 6.59 21.86
CA GLY A 185 30.04 5.18 22.07
C GLY A 185 29.70 4.41 20.78
N PRO A 186 28.92 3.31 20.89
CA PRO A 186 28.39 2.60 19.74
C PRO A 186 27.59 3.54 18.82
N MET A 187 27.67 3.34 17.50
CA MET A 187 26.96 4.17 16.53
C MET A 187 26.78 3.46 15.21
N THR A 188 25.86 3.94 14.39
CA THR A 188 25.67 3.45 13.02
C THR A 188 25.49 4.62 12.07
N ILE A 189 26.08 4.54 10.88
CA ILE A 189 25.80 5.46 9.77
C ILE A 189 25.33 4.62 8.59
N THR A 190 24.20 4.99 7.98
CA THR A 190 23.66 4.37 6.76
C THR A 190 23.36 5.42 5.70
N ALA A 191 23.47 5.05 4.43
CA ALA A 191 23.04 5.87 3.31
C ALA A 191 22.79 5.01 2.07
N TRP A 192 21.89 5.44 1.20
CA TRP A 192 21.92 5.04 -0.20
C TRP A 192 22.88 5.94 -0.96
N ILE A 193 23.78 5.33 -1.75
CA ILE A 193 24.76 6.06 -2.56
C ILE A 193 24.72 5.59 -4.02
N TYR A 194 24.94 6.51 -4.94
CA TYR A 194 25.21 6.24 -6.35
C TYR A 194 26.54 6.91 -6.71
N PRO A 195 27.69 6.28 -6.43
CA PRO A 195 28.99 6.88 -6.71
C PRO A 195 29.34 6.78 -8.19
N ARG A 196 29.78 7.88 -8.80
CA ARG A 196 30.30 7.90 -10.18
C ARG A 196 31.79 7.52 -10.25
N ASN A 197 32.52 7.77 -9.17
CA ASN A 197 33.93 7.42 -8.95
C ASN A 197 34.28 7.49 -7.46
N ALA A 198 35.57 7.38 -7.13
CA ALA A 198 36.09 7.44 -5.77
C ALA A 198 36.00 8.82 -5.10
N GLY A 199 35.54 9.86 -5.80
CA GLY A 199 35.48 11.24 -5.30
C GLY A 199 36.82 11.98 -5.29
N GLY A 200 36.82 13.17 -4.70
CA GLY A 200 37.98 14.06 -4.65
C GLY A 200 39.21 13.41 -4.01
N SER A 201 40.34 13.41 -4.75
CA SER A 201 41.58 12.72 -4.36
C SER A 201 41.42 11.24 -3.98
N ASN A 202 40.47 10.54 -4.62
CA ASN A 202 40.14 9.14 -4.36
C ASN A 202 39.52 8.86 -2.98
N GLN A 203 38.86 9.85 -2.36
CA GLN A 203 38.36 9.75 -0.98
C GLN A 203 36.99 10.43 -0.73
N GLY A 204 35.98 10.17 -1.54
CA GLY A 204 34.67 10.81 -1.48
C GLY A 204 33.96 10.62 -0.13
N GLY A 205 33.80 11.73 0.62
CA GLY A 205 33.13 11.70 1.92
C GLY A 205 31.63 11.46 1.81
N ILE A 206 31.09 10.53 2.58
CA ILE A 206 29.64 10.29 2.69
C ILE A 206 29.11 11.13 3.86
N VAL A 207 29.67 10.92 5.06
CA VAL A 207 29.39 11.69 6.28
C VAL A 207 30.70 11.93 7.02
N SER A 208 30.97 13.15 7.50
CA SER A 208 32.16 13.46 8.29
C SER A 208 31.93 14.53 9.34
N LYS A 209 32.21 14.21 10.61
CA LYS A 209 32.42 15.12 11.74
C LYS A 209 33.92 15.20 12.09
N ASN A 210 34.77 15.29 11.08
CA ASN A 210 36.23 15.35 11.22
C ASN A 210 36.83 16.19 10.07
N ASN A 211 37.88 16.97 10.37
CA ASN A 211 38.59 17.82 9.41
C ASN A 211 40.09 17.49 9.25
N GLY A 212 40.53 16.37 9.81
CA GLY A 212 41.92 15.90 9.78
C GLY A 212 42.93 16.75 10.54
N ALA A 213 42.52 17.86 11.17
CA ALA A 213 43.42 18.77 11.88
C ALA A 213 43.83 18.22 13.27
N VAL A 214 42.96 17.42 13.89
CA VAL A 214 43.21 16.76 15.16
C VAL A 214 43.03 15.26 14.97
N SER A 215 44.08 14.49 15.26
CA SER A 215 44.01 13.03 15.25
C SER A 215 43.09 12.53 16.37
N GLY A 216 42.27 11.53 16.07
CA GLY A 216 41.49 10.82 17.09
C GLY A 216 40.22 11.52 17.56
N THR A 217 39.65 12.42 16.77
CA THR A 217 38.39 13.12 17.08
C THR A 217 37.30 12.82 16.06
N GLY A 218 36.04 12.82 16.48
CA GLY A 218 34.88 12.67 15.61
C GLY A 218 34.78 11.34 14.87
N TYR A 219 34.01 11.35 13.79
CA TYR A 219 33.78 10.20 12.92
C TYR A 219 33.73 10.63 11.46
N LYS A 220 34.02 9.68 10.58
CA LYS A 220 34.03 9.87 9.14
C LYS A 220 33.72 8.55 8.48
N PHE A 221 32.79 8.57 7.54
CA PHE A 221 32.45 7.49 6.65
C PHE A 221 32.59 7.95 5.21
N SER A 222 33.37 7.25 4.41
CA SER A 222 33.74 7.67 3.05
C SER A 222 33.99 6.48 2.13
N ILE A 223 33.91 6.71 0.82
CA ILE A 223 34.60 5.88 -0.17
C ILE A 223 36.09 6.23 -0.09
N ASP A 224 36.98 5.23 -0.21
CA ASP A 224 38.42 5.45 -0.19
C ASP A 224 39.16 4.44 -1.07
N GLU A 225 39.81 4.91 -2.15
CA GLU A 225 40.81 4.15 -2.92
C GLU A 225 42.24 4.69 -2.71
N GLY A 226 42.40 5.68 -1.84
CA GLY A 226 43.71 6.30 -1.57
C GLY A 226 44.49 5.54 -0.50
N ASN A 227 43.94 5.49 0.71
CA ASN A 227 44.50 4.80 1.87
C ASN A 227 44.14 3.31 1.89
N CYS A 228 42.92 2.95 1.47
CA CYS A 228 42.48 1.55 1.37
C CYS A 228 42.91 0.90 0.04
N TYR A 229 43.56 1.66 -0.85
CA TYR A 229 44.17 1.23 -2.13
C TYR A 229 43.22 0.60 -3.18
N THR A 230 41.94 0.44 -2.89
CA THR A 230 40.93 -0.27 -3.73
C THR A 230 39.55 0.37 -3.54
N ARG A 231 38.50 -0.06 -4.28
CA ARG A 231 37.12 0.45 -4.11
C ARG A 231 36.50 0.03 -2.77
N SER A 232 36.93 0.67 -1.68
CA SER A 232 36.56 0.34 -0.31
C SER A 232 35.72 1.42 0.34
N LEU A 233 35.00 1.04 1.40
CA LEU A 233 34.50 1.95 2.41
C LEU A 233 35.56 2.15 3.48
N MET A 234 35.59 3.34 4.07
CA MET A 234 36.47 3.64 5.19
C MET A 234 35.69 4.31 6.32
N PHE A 235 35.98 3.88 7.54
CA PHE A 235 35.49 4.51 8.75
C PHE A 235 36.64 4.84 9.69
N ASN A 236 36.95 6.12 9.88
CA ASN A 236 38.04 6.56 10.78
C ASN A 236 39.37 5.76 10.63
N TRP A 237 39.85 5.66 9.40
CA TRP A 237 41.08 4.93 9.01
C TRP A 237 41.01 3.41 9.10
N SER A 238 39.85 2.83 9.40
CA SER A 238 39.61 1.40 9.19
C SER A 238 38.95 1.18 7.84
N CYS A 239 39.38 0.12 7.13
CA CYS A 239 38.91 -0.18 5.78
C CYS A 239 37.93 -1.36 5.81
N SER A 240 36.97 -1.35 4.88
CA SER A 240 36.23 -2.53 4.49
C SER A 240 37.14 -3.53 3.76
N ASP A 241 36.59 -4.68 3.40
CA ASP A 241 37.18 -5.57 2.40
C ASP A 241 37.38 -4.81 1.07
N PRO A 242 38.39 -5.20 0.27
CA PRO A 242 38.72 -4.52 -0.98
C PRO A 242 37.64 -4.75 -2.05
N ASP A 243 37.47 -3.74 -2.91
CA ASP A 243 36.61 -3.78 -4.10
C ASP A 243 35.13 -4.13 -3.86
N VAL A 244 34.58 -3.70 -2.72
CA VAL A 244 33.16 -3.93 -2.33
C VAL A 244 32.16 -2.99 -3.02
N LEU A 245 32.63 -1.89 -3.63
CA LEU A 245 31.79 -0.91 -4.31
C LEU A 245 31.85 -1.02 -5.83
N THR A 246 30.72 -0.68 -6.47
CA THR A 246 30.57 -0.58 -7.92
C THR A 246 30.05 0.80 -8.29
N TYR A 247 30.69 1.43 -9.27
CA TYR A 247 30.27 2.76 -9.73
C TYR A 247 29.05 2.70 -10.64
N ASN A 248 28.31 3.81 -10.65
CA ASN A 248 27.14 4.04 -11.49
C ASN A 248 25.97 3.08 -11.21
N GLN A 249 25.78 2.71 -9.95
CA GLN A 249 24.60 2.02 -9.46
C GLN A 249 24.28 2.43 -8.03
N TRP A 250 23.00 2.35 -7.66
CA TRP A 250 22.56 2.57 -6.28
C TRP A 250 23.02 1.41 -5.41
N GLN A 251 23.63 1.72 -4.26
CA GLN A 251 24.01 0.76 -3.24
C GLN A 251 23.65 1.31 -1.86
N HIS A 252 23.14 0.45 -0.99
CA HIS A 252 22.96 0.79 0.42
C HIS A 252 24.25 0.48 1.16
N VAL A 253 24.84 1.48 1.82
CA VAL A 253 26.08 1.32 2.57
C VAL A 253 25.84 1.62 4.03
N ALA A 254 26.45 0.82 4.90
CA ALA A 254 26.40 1.04 6.33
C ALA A 254 27.74 0.76 7.00
N VAL A 255 28.00 1.49 8.08
CA VAL A 255 29.02 1.13 9.07
C VAL A 255 28.40 1.11 10.45
N VAL A 256 28.51 -0.04 11.12
CA VAL A 256 28.09 -0.24 12.50
C VAL A 256 29.34 -0.28 13.38
N TYR A 257 29.42 0.57 14.39
CA TYR A 257 30.47 0.54 15.39
C TYR A 257 29.91 0.08 16.73
N ASP A 258 30.43 -1.01 17.28
CA ASP A 258 29.93 -1.63 18.52
C ASP A 258 30.56 -1.07 19.82
N GLY A 259 31.44 -0.07 19.69
CA GLY A 259 32.26 0.42 20.80
C GLY A 259 33.73 0.01 20.70
N ILE A 260 34.05 -0.97 19.84
CA ILE A 260 35.38 -1.57 19.67
C ILE A 260 35.72 -1.73 18.17
N ASN A 261 34.87 -2.38 17.40
CA ASN A 261 35.08 -2.71 16.00
C ASN A 261 34.07 -1.99 15.11
N ALA A 262 34.48 -1.68 13.89
CA ALA A 262 33.60 -1.27 12.80
C ALA A 262 33.24 -2.51 11.97
N PHE A 263 31.95 -2.62 11.61
CA PHE A 263 31.40 -3.64 10.72
C PHE A 263 30.80 -2.92 9.51
N PHE A 264 31.31 -3.24 8.33
CA PHE A 264 30.87 -2.62 7.08
C PHE A 264 29.83 -3.49 6.41
N TYR A 265 28.87 -2.86 5.73
CA TYR A 265 27.87 -3.54 4.92
C TYR A 265 27.68 -2.80 3.60
N VAL A 266 27.49 -3.58 2.53
CA VAL A 266 27.08 -3.10 1.21
C VAL A 266 25.91 -3.97 0.76
N ASP A 267 24.77 -3.35 0.43
CA ASP A 267 23.55 -4.03 0.00
C ASP A 267 23.11 -5.14 0.99
N ALA A 268 23.21 -4.81 2.29
CA ALA A 268 23.00 -5.68 3.45
C ALA A 268 23.95 -6.88 3.61
N VAL A 269 24.94 -7.04 2.73
CA VAL A 269 25.97 -8.08 2.85
C VAL A 269 27.14 -7.55 3.68
N PRO A 270 27.67 -8.32 4.65
CA PRO A 270 28.89 -7.96 5.37
C PRO A 270 30.07 -7.73 4.40
N ALA A 271 30.74 -6.61 4.57
CA ALA A 271 31.81 -6.11 3.71
C ALA A 271 33.13 -5.92 4.48
N GLY A 272 33.35 -6.70 5.53
CA GLY A 272 34.56 -6.66 6.35
C GLY A 272 34.38 -6.02 7.73
N THR A 273 35.41 -6.18 8.56
CA THR A 273 35.48 -5.63 9.92
C THR A 273 36.90 -5.23 10.25
N ASP A 274 37.04 -4.10 10.97
CA ASP A 274 38.34 -3.58 11.37
C ASP A 274 38.18 -2.64 12.58
N GLN A 275 39.27 -2.36 13.30
CA GLN A 275 39.28 -1.50 14.48
C GLN A 275 39.59 -0.05 14.09
N PRO A 276 38.62 0.88 14.19
CA PRO A 276 38.86 2.27 13.83
C PRO A 276 39.77 2.96 14.85
N TYR A 277 40.38 4.06 14.42
CA TYR A 277 41.12 4.92 15.34
C TYR A 277 40.21 5.48 16.45
N PRO A 278 40.76 5.78 17.64
CA PRO A 278 40.02 6.37 18.74
C PRO A 278 39.25 7.62 18.31
N ARG A 279 38.14 7.88 19.01
CA ARG A 279 37.23 9.00 18.72
C ARG A 279 36.95 9.77 19.99
N ALA A 280 36.70 11.06 19.82
CA ALA A 280 36.27 11.96 20.87
C ALA A 280 35.28 12.97 20.30
N ALA A 281 34.36 13.44 21.14
CA ALA A 281 33.48 14.56 20.84
C ALA A 281 34.28 15.79 20.37
N ASN A 282 33.67 16.61 19.51
CA ASN A 282 34.31 17.81 18.99
C ASN A 282 33.27 18.83 18.51
N THR A 283 33.68 20.08 18.42
CA THR A 283 32.80 21.18 18.01
C THR A 283 32.80 21.42 16.49
N LEU A 284 33.06 20.38 15.69
CA LEU A 284 33.03 20.49 14.23
C LEU A 284 31.62 20.22 13.73
N ASP A 285 31.20 21.01 12.73
CA ASP A 285 30.02 20.70 11.93
C ASP A 285 30.18 19.33 11.24
N ILE A 286 29.06 18.66 10.95
CA ILE A 286 29.05 17.53 10.04
C ILE A 286 29.05 18.06 8.61
N ALA A 287 29.82 17.40 7.74
CA ALA A 287 29.72 17.52 6.30
C ALA A 287 29.15 16.22 5.69
N ILE A 288 28.11 16.34 4.88
CA ILE A 288 27.58 15.25 4.05
C ILE A 288 28.01 15.49 2.61
N GLY A 289 28.47 14.44 1.94
CA GLY A 289 29.07 14.53 0.60
C GLY A 289 30.49 15.12 0.58
N SER A 290 31.14 15.24 1.74
CA SER A 290 32.52 15.73 1.85
C SER A 290 33.18 15.25 3.14
N TRP A 291 34.51 15.15 3.11
CA TRP A 291 35.31 15.33 4.32
C TRP A 291 36.52 16.22 4.03
N PHE A 292 36.97 16.94 5.04
CA PHE A 292 38.08 17.89 4.90
C PHE A 292 39.37 17.27 5.45
N SER A 293 40.46 17.38 4.70
CA SER A 293 41.80 17.00 5.16
C SER A 293 42.79 18.09 4.79
N SER A 294 43.38 18.75 5.78
CA SER A 294 44.47 19.73 5.59
C SER A 294 44.21 20.78 4.50
N GLY A 295 42.96 21.24 4.37
CA GLY A 295 42.56 22.27 3.39
C GLY A 295 42.12 21.76 2.01
N ALA A 296 42.20 20.44 1.73
CA ALA A 296 41.64 19.83 0.53
C ALA A 296 40.30 19.16 0.86
N ALA A 297 39.25 19.55 0.12
CA ALA A 297 37.94 18.92 0.22
C ALA A 297 37.90 17.62 -0.58
N LYS A 298 37.45 16.54 0.05
CA LYS A 298 37.33 15.22 -0.56
C LYS A 298 35.86 14.97 -0.86
N ILE A 299 35.40 15.65 -1.91
CA ILE A 299 33.99 15.76 -2.27
C ILE A 299 33.50 14.46 -2.91
N PHE A 300 32.30 14.03 -2.56
CA PHE A 300 31.61 12.92 -3.19
C PHE A 300 31.19 13.27 -4.63
N ASP A 301 31.31 12.34 -5.57
CA ASP A 301 30.80 12.50 -6.92
C ASP A 301 29.69 11.47 -7.17
N GLY A 302 28.45 11.94 -7.23
CA GLY A 302 27.28 11.07 -7.38
C GLY A 302 26.06 11.54 -6.63
N TYR A 303 25.15 10.61 -6.34
CA TYR A 303 23.94 10.86 -5.57
C TYR A 303 24.04 10.24 -4.17
N ILE A 304 23.47 10.91 -3.17
CA ILE A 304 23.28 10.38 -1.82
C ILE A 304 21.81 10.58 -1.44
N ASP A 305 21.24 9.60 -0.77
CA ASP A 305 19.84 9.54 -0.35
C ASP A 305 19.71 8.76 0.98
N GLU A 306 18.63 8.98 1.74
CA GLU A 306 18.33 8.36 3.05
C GLU A 306 19.52 8.30 4.02
N VAL A 307 20.16 9.44 4.30
CA VAL A 307 21.30 9.46 5.23
C VAL A 307 20.78 9.36 6.67
N ALA A 308 21.14 8.31 7.39
CA ALA A 308 20.78 8.15 8.79
C ALA A 308 22.00 7.97 9.70
N ILE A 309 21.97 8.60 10.87
CA ILE A 309 22.97 8.43 11.94
C ILE A 309 22.25 7.98 13.21
N TYR A 310 22.71 6.88 13.80
CA TYR A 310 22.22 6.34 15.06
C TYR A 310 23.30 6.43 16.14
N ASN A 311 22.91 6.78 17.35
CA ASN A 311 23.77 6.77 18.55
C ASN A 311 23.86 5.38 19.21
N ARG A 312 23.56 4.33 18.44
CA ARG A 312 23.67 2.91 18.82
C ARG A 312 24.17 2.06 17.66
N ALA A 313 24.66 0.87 17.99
CA ALA A 313 24.93 -0.15 16.98
C ALA A 313 23.60 -0.78 16.53
N LEU A 314 23.32 -0.73 15.22
CA LEU A 314 22.24 -1.51 14.62
C LEU A 314 22.64 -2.97 14.50
N THR A 315 21.66 -3.85 14.59
CA THR A 315 21.80 -5.28 14.29
C THR A 315 21.89 -5.52 12.79
N ALA A 316 22.44 -6.67 12.38
CA ALA A 316 22.47 -7.05 10.96
C ALA A 316 21.05 -7.14 10.34
N GLN A 317 20.05 -7.53 11.13
CA GLN A 317 18.67 -7.58 10.65
C GLN A 317 18.11 -6.18 10.36
N GLU A 318 18.38 -5.18 11.20
CA GLU A 318 17.98 -3.79 10.93
C GLU A 318 18.64 -3.24 9.66
N ILE A 319 19.90 -3.62 9.38
CA ILE A 319 20.57 -3.27 8.12
C ILE A 319 19.91 -3.93 6.91
N ILE A 320 19.52 -5.22 7.03
CA ILE A 320 18.75 -5.92 5.98
C ILE A 320 17.42 -5.23 5.75
N ASP A 321 16.69 -4.89 6.81
CA ASP A 321 15.37 -4.29 6.74
C ASP A 321 15.43 -2.90 6.09
N SER A 322 16.45 -2.08 6.41
CA SER A 322 16.71 -0.79 5.73
C SER A 322 17.02 -0.97 4.24
N TYR A 323 17.84 -1.96 3.88
CA TYR A 323 18.16 -2.23 2.47
C TYR A 323 16.94 -2.70 1.66
N VAL A 324 16.14 -3.61 2.22
CA VAL A 324 14.99 -4.20 1.51
C VAL A 324 13.96 -3.14 1.14
N ARG A 325 13.77 -2.09 1.96
CA ARG A 325 12.91 -0.93 1.65
C ARG A 325 13.21 -0.32 0.29
N GLY A 326 14.49 -0.15 -0.04
CA GLY A 326 14.88 0.47 -1.32
C GLY A 326 15.08 -0.56 -2.44
N ALA A 327 15.52 -1.77 -2.10
CA ALA A 327 15.82 -2.80 -3.09
C ALA A 327 14.55 -3.43 -3.71
N VAL A 328 13.43 -3.41 -2.98
CA VAL A 328 12.21 -4.13 -3.34
C VAL A 328 11.04 -3.15 -3.44
N ARG A 329 10.22 -3.28 -4.48
CA ARG A 329 9.13 -2.34 -4.76
C ARG A 329 7.82 -3.07 -5.02
N LEU A 330 6.76 -2.50 -4.44
CA LEU A 330 5.39 -2.89 -4.69
C LEU A 330 4.61 -1.65 -5.11
N LYS A 331 4.05 -1.68 -6.31
CA LYS A 331 3.43 -0.53 -6.97
C LYS A 331 2.07 -0.94 -7.53
N TYR A 332 1.14 -0.01 -7.61
CA TYR A 332 -0.20 -0.29 -8.12
C TYR A 332 -0.65 0.73 -9.16
N GLN A 333 -1.49 0.26 -10.07
CA GLN A 333 -2.36 1.10 -10.89
C GLN A 333 -3.76 0.52 -10.85
N ALA A 334 -4.76 1.37 -11.07
CA ALA A 334 -6.17 0.99 -11.03
C ALA A 334 -6.89 1.45 -12.30
N ARG A 335 -8.06 0.86 -12.55
CA ARG A 335 -9.03 1.33 -13.54
C ARG A 335 -10.43 0.96 -13.10
N SER A 336 -11.39 1.77 -13.50
CA SER A 336 -12.79 1.39 -13.55
C SER A 336 -13.21 1.20 -15.01
N CYS A 337 -14.23 0.37 -15.24
CA CYS A 337 -14.61 -0.05 -16.58
C CYS A 337 -16.13 0.01 -16.81
N ASP A 338 -16.51 0.34 -18.03
CA ASP A 338 -17.92 0.45 -18.42
C ASP A 338 -18.51 -0.90 -18.89
N ASP A 339 -17.65 -1.88 -19.14
CA ASP A 339 -18.01 -3.22 -19.62
C ASP A 339 -17.37 -4.35 -18.80
N SER A 340 -17.97 -5.55 -18.88
CA SER A 340 -17.58 -6.71 -18.07
C SER A 340 -16.25 -7.35 -18.46
N ALA A 341 -15.68 -7.01 -19.63
CA ALA A 341 -14.36 -7.42 -20.06
C ALA A 341 -13.27 -6.39 -19.70
N CYS A 342 -13.67 -5.17 -19.31
CA CYS A 342 -12.76 -4.04 -19.11
C CYS A 342 -11.87 -3.80 -20.36
N ASP A 343 -12.50 -3.71 -21.53
CA ASP A 343 -11.84 -3.58 -22.81
C ASP A 343 -11.81 -2.11 -23.28
N GLY A 344 -10.63 -1.49 -23.22
CA GLY A 344 -10.38 -0.15 -23.77
C GLY A 344 -9.97 0.90 -22.74
N GLU A 345 -10.11 0.63 -21.44
CA GLU A 345 -9.66 1.51 -20.37
C GLU A 345 -8.22 1.21 -19.94
N ASN A 346 -7.46 2.27 -19.70
CA ASN A 346 -6.07 2.17 -19.27
C ASN A 346 -5.97 2.12 -17.75
N PHE A 347 -4.99 1.37 -17.25
CA PHE A 347 -4.55 1.47 -15.87
C PHE A 347 -3.86 2.82 -15.64
N SER A 348 -4.20 3.48 -14.53
CA SER A 348 -3.61 4.75 -14.11
C SER A 348 -3.14 4.71 -12.65
N GLY A 349 -2.13 5.54 -12.36
CA GLY A 349 -1.69 5.84 -11.01
C GLY A 349 -2.38 7.08 -10.43
N PRO A 350 -1.85 7.63 -9.32
CA PRO A 350 -2.48 8.72 -8.56
C PRO A 350 -2.64 10.04 -9.32
N ASP A 351 -1.93 10.27 -10.43
CA ASP A 351 -2.10 11.46 -11.26
C ASP A 351 -3.06 11.25 -12.46
N GLY A 352 -3.71 10.09 -12.54
CA GLY A 352 -4.57 9.73 -13.66
C GLY A 352 -3.84 9.29 -14.92
N THR A 353 -2.51 9.10 -14.88
CA THR A 353 -1.69 8.66 -16.02
C THR A 353 -1.14 7.24 -15.83
N SER A 354 -0.75 6.60 -16.93
CA SER A 354 -0.08 5.29 -16.90
C SER A 354 1.40 5.35 -16.50
N SER A 355 1.95 6.55 -16.26
CA SER A 355 3.36 6.75 -15.88
C SER A 355 3.60 6.78 -14.37
N THR A 356 2.56 6.93 -13.56
CA THR A 356 2.67 6.94 -12.10
C THR A 356 2.08 5.70 -11.47
N TYR A 357 2.37 5.50 -10.19
CA TYR A 357 1.96 4.33 -9.43
C TYR A 357 1.60 4.73 -8.01
N TYR A 358 0.56 4.09 -7.46
CA TYR A 358 0.34 4.08 -6.02
C TYR A 358 1.41 3.20 -5.38
N SER A 359 1.99 3.63 -4.25
CA SER A 359 3.00 2.85 -3.52
C SER A 359 3.18 3.40 -2.10
N GLU A 360 3.96 2.68 -1.30
CA GLU A 360 4.35 3.13 0.05
C GLU A 360 5.29 4.34 0.03
N LEU A 361 5.85 4.74 -1.12
CA LEU A 361 6.67 5.96 -1.21
C LEU A 361 5.89 7.20 -0.76
N SER A 362 4.57 7.21 -0.94
CA SER A 362 3.69 8.27 -0.46
C SER A 362 3.13 8.04 0.95
N ASN A 363 3.45 6.93 1.61
CA ASN A 363 3.01 6.64 2.97
C ASN A 363 4.03 7.15 3.99
N SER A 364 3.77 8.34 4.54
CA SER A 364 4.61 8.97 5.56
C SER A 364 4.25 8.55 7.01
N THR A 365 3.34 7.59 7.19
CA THR A 365 2.87 7.13 8.50
C THR A 365 3.52 5.81 8.91
N ALA A 366 3.52 5.48 10.20
CA ALA A 366 3.99 4.17 10.68
C ALA A 366 2.98 3.03 10.44
N ASP A 367 1.78 3.35 9.96
CA ASP A 367 0.69 2.41 9.73
C ASP A 367 0.74 1.79 8.33
N LEU A 368 -0.04 0.73 8.12
CA LEU A 368 -0.22 0.11 6.80
C LEU A 368 -0.96 1.06 5.83
N PRO A 369 -0.73 0.96 4.51
CA PRO A 369 -1.48 1.70 3.50
C PRO A 369 -2.97 1.34 3.55
N ALA A 370 -3.75 2.29 4.04
CA ALA A 370 -5.19 2.17 4.17
C ALA A 370 -5.87 3.40 3.58
N ASP A 371 -6.97 3.18 2.88
CA ASP A 371 -7.85 4.20 2.31
C ASP A 371 -7.11 5.20 1.40
N ILE A 372 -6.14 4.71 0.62
CA ILE A 372 -5.40 5.52 -0.33
C ILE A 372 -6.38 6.00 -1.42
N PRO A 373 -6.51 7.33 -1.66
CA PRO A 373 -7.48 7.84 -2.61
C PRO A 373 -7.27 7.33 -4.04
N LEU A 374 -8.30 6.73 -4.61
CA LEU A 374 -8.34 6.35 -6.02
C LEU A 374 -8.92 7.47 -6.88
N PHE A 375 -8.33 7.69 -8.06
CA PHE A 375 -8.77 8.70 -9.02
C PHE A 375 -9.24 8.02 -10.31
N VAL A 376 -10.36 7.30 -10.20
CA VAL A 376 -11.02 6.63 -11.33
C VAL A 376 -12.43 7.18 -11.52
N THR A 377 -13.01 6.99 -12.70
CA THR A 377 -14.39 7.42 -12.97
C THR A 377 -15.40 6.47 -12.33
N ASP A 378 -16.58 6.97 -11.99
CA ASP A 378 -17.66 6.11 -11.53
C ASP A 378 -18.04 5.09 -12.62
N SER A 379 -18.09 3.82 -12.25
CA SER A 379 -18.36 2.72 -13.17
C SER A 379 -18.69 1.44 -12.41
N ARG A 380 -19.32 0.48 -13.10
CA ARG A 380 -19.78 -0.77 -12.49
C ARG A 380 -18.65 -1.73 -12.19
N TYR A 381 -17.63 -1.75 -13.04
CA TYR A 381 -16.54 -2.70 -12.95
C TYR A 381 -15.25 -2.02 -12.49
N PHE A 382 -14.41 -2.76 -11.78
CA PHE A 382 -13.11 -2.28 -11.30
C PHE A 382 -12.03 -3.35 -11.44
N GLN A 383 -10.81 -2.90 -11.68
CA GLN A 383 -9.63 -3.76 -11.68
C GLN A 383 -8.40 -2.99 -11.20
N TYR A 384 -7.52 -3.65 -10.46
CA TYR A 384 -6.18 -3.11 -10.18
C TYR A 384 -5.10 -4.03 -10.74
N LYS A 385 -3.89 -3.47 -10.84
CA LYS A 385 -2.68 -4.19 -11.21
C LYS A 385 -1.58 -3.88 -10.21
N ALA A 386 -1.05 -4.92 -9.57
CA ALA A 386 0.10 -4.86 -8.69
C ALA A 386 1.38 -5.21 -9.46
N TYR A 387 2.36 -4.33 -9.44
CA TYR A 387 3.69 -4.51 -10.03
C TYR A 387 4.68 -4.82 -8.92
N LEU A 388 5.40 -5.92 -9.09
CA LEU A 388 6.40 -6.44 -8.15
C LEU A 388 7.77 -6.29 -8.81
N GLU A 389 8.72 -5.64 -8.14
CA GLU A 389 10.07 -5.41 -8.67
C GLU A 389 11.13 -5.58 -7.58
N THR A 390 12.30 -6.07 -7.96
CA THR A 390 13.45 -6.19 -7.06
C THR A 390 14.77 -5.90 -7.78
N ASP A 391 15.66 -5.16 -7.13
CA ASP A 391 17.05 -4.96 -7.54
C ASP A 391 17.93 -6.14 -7.08
N ASN A 392 17.42 -6.99 -6.17
CA ASN A 392 18.14 -8.13 -5.61
C ASN A 392 17.22 -9.34 -5.49
N ILE A 393 17.42 -10.30 -6.39
CA ILE A 393 16.66 -11.55 -6.49
C ILE A 393 16.65 -12.43 -5.23
N SER A 394 17.45 -12.12 -4.20
CA SER A 394 17.32 -12.80 -2.90
C SER A 394 16.08 -12.35 -2.11
N TYR A 395 15.48 -11.22 -2.51
CA TYR A 395 14.32 -10.61 -1.88
C TYR A 395 13.22 -10.40 -2.93
N SER A 396 12.07 -11.05 -2.72
CA SER A 396 10.87 -10.79 -3.51
C SER A 396 9.96 -9.81 -2.76
N PRO A 397 9.23 -8.92 -3.46
CA PRO A 397 8.04 -8.31 -2.88
C PRO A 397 7.04 -9.41 -2.53
N GLU A 398 6.37 -9.25 -1.39
CA GLU A 398 5.39 -10.19 -0.86
C GLU A 398 4.13 -9.45 -0.40
N LEU A 399 2.99 -9.81 -0.98
CA LEU A 399 1.71 -9.11 -0.80
C LEU A 399 0.66 -10.08 -0.24
N LYS A 400 0.06 -9.74 0.90
CA LYS A 400 -0.91 -10.59 1.59
C LYS A 400 -2.36 -10.29 1.24
N ASN A 401 -2.69 -9.00 1.09
CA ASN A 401 -4.07 -8.57 0.84
C ASN A 401 -4.09 -7.27 0.05
N VAL A 402 -5.04 -7.13 -0.88
CA VAL A 402 -5.49 -5.85 -1.43
C VAL A 402 -6.99 -5.72 -1.20
N THR A 403 -7.43 -4.55 -0.74
CA THR A 403 -8.84 -4.25 -0.53
C THR A 403 -9.21 -2.98 -1.27
N ILE A 404 -10.32 -3.04 -2.01
CA ILE A 404 -10.89 -1.90 -2.72
C ILE A 404 -12.10 -1.41 -1.94
N GLY A 405 -12.17 -0.10 -1.71
CA GLY A 405 -13.23 0.54 -0.97
C GLY A 405 -13.96 1.64 -1.76
N PRO A 406 -15.09 2.11 -1.21
CA PRO A 406 -15.74 1.62 0.01
C PRO A 406 -16.48 0.29 -0.22
N ALA A 407 -17.05 -0.27 0.84
CA ALA A 407 -17.85 -1.49 0.78
C ALA A 407 -19.08 -1.32 -0.16
N HIS A 408 -19.31 -2.28 -1.05
CA HIS A 408 -20.43 -2.26 -2.00
C HIS A 408 -21.40 -3.45 -1.88
N TYR A 409 -22.66 -3.22 -2.25
CA TYR A 409 -23.71 -4.23 -2.35
C TYR A 409 -24.29 -4.29 -3.78
N PRO A 410 -24.84 -5.43 -4.23
CA PRO A 410 -25.47 -5.55 -5.54
C PRO A 410 -26.56 -4.49 -5.76
N GLY A 411 -26.34 -3.62 -6.75
CA GLY A 411 -27.27 -2.55 -7.12
C GLY A 411 -28.33 -2.95 -8.16
N ASP A 412 -28.36 -4.20 -8.61
CA ASP A 412 -29.25 -4.66 -9.70
C ASP A 412 -30.60 -5.22 -9.21
N GLY A 413 -30.91 -5.04 -7.92
CA GLY A 413 -32.21 -5.38 -7.35
C GLY A 413 -32.50 -6.89 -7.30
N PRO A 414 -31.61 -7.73 -6.71
CA PRO A 414 -31.83 -9.17 -6.66
C PRO A 414 -33.14 -9.55 -5.98
N VAL A 415 -33.70 -10.68 -6.39
CA VAL A 415 -35.07 -11.07 -6.06
C VAL A 415 -35.10 -12.30 -5.16
N VAL A 416 -35.93 -12.25 -4.13
CA VAL A 416 -36.30 -13.40 -3.28
C VAL A 416 -37.75 -13.77 -3.56
N ILE A 417 -37.98 -15.02 -3.94
CA ILE A 417 -39.32 -15.54 -4.26
C ILE A 417 -39.65 -16.64 -3.26
N ASN A 418 -40.83 -16.64 -2.65
CA ASN A 418 -41.25 -17.83 -1.91
C ASN A 418 -41.54 -18.97 -2.89
N ASN A 419 -40.93 -20.12 -2.66
CA ASN A 419 -41.09 -21.33 -3.46
C ASN A 419 -42.29 -22.17 -2.97
N ILE A 420 -42.66 -21.99 -1.69
CA ILE A 420 -43.85 -22.59 -1.10
C ILE A 420 -44.92 -21.50 -0.97
N GLY A 421 -45.94 -21.58 -1.82
CA GLY A 421 -47.04 -20.63 -1.81
C GLY A 421 -48.13 -20.95 -0.79
N GLN A 422 -48.96 -19.96 -0.46
CA GLN A 422 -50.02 -20.10 0.55
C GLN A 422 -51.41 -20.09 -0.10
N THR A 423 -52.20 -21.14 0.10
CA THR A 423 -53.59 -21.22 -0.37
C THR A 423 -54.48 -20.17 0.29
N TYR A 424 -55.35 -19.52 -0.50
CA TYR A 424 -56.28 -18.51 -0.01
C TYR A 424 -57.56 -18.43 -0.84
N ILE A 425 -58.66 -18.07 -0.18
CA ILE A 425 -59.92 -17.60 -0.79
C ILE A 425 -59.98 -16.06 -0.75
N ARG A 426 -59.42 -15.44 0.29
CA ARG A 426 -59.36 -13.98 0.45
C ARG A 426 -58.05 -13.55 1.10
N LEU A 427 -57.46 -12.47 0.60
CA LEU A 427 -56.29 -11.83 1.21
C LEU A 427 -56.75 -10.56 1.95
N ASP A 428 -56.29 -10.38 3.19
CA ASP A 428 -56.71 -9.28 4.05
C ASP A 428 -55.59 -8.27 4.27
N THR A 429 -54.39 -8.70 4.67
CA THR A 429 -53.24 -7.81 4.91
C THR A 429 -51.93 -8.38 4.40
N PHE A 430 -51.02 -7.50 4.02
CA PHE A 430 -49.63 -7.78 3.69
C PHE A 430 -48.73 -6.79 4.43
N THR A 431 -47.84 -7.28 5.26
CA THR A 431 -46.89 -6.40 5.97
C THR A 431 -45.49 -6.97 5.89
N GLU A 432 -44.52 -6.08 6.00
CA GLU A 432 -43.12 -6.45 6.09
C GLU A 432 -42.54 -6.08 7.45
N THR A 433 -41.41 -6.68 7.78
CA THR A 433 -40.54 -6.28 8.86
C THR A 433 -39.13 -6.26 8.28
N LEU A 434 -38.51 -5.09 8.26
CA LEU A 434 -37.15 -4.88 7.76
C LEU A 434 -36.12 -5.22 8.84
N GLY A 435 -34.90 -5.54 8.42
CA GLY A 435 -33.74 -5.69 9.32
C GLY A 435 -33.31 -4.37 9.94
N GLU A 436 -32.64 -4.43 11.10
CA GLU A 436 -32.13 -3.22 11.77
C GLU A 436 -31.07 -2.49 10.93
N GLY A 437 -30.35 -3.21 10.05
CA GLY A 437 -29.37 -2.65 9.12
C GLY A 437 -29.94 -2.20 7.76
N ASN A 438 -31.25 -2.31 7.51
CA ASN A 438 -31.82 -1.98 6.22
C ASN A 438 -31.78 -0.46 5.95
N ALA A 439 -31.00 -0.05 4.96
CA ALA A 439 -30.93 1.33 4.50
C ALA A 439 -31.43 1.52 3.06
N GLY A 440 -31.62 0.45 2.27
CA GLY A 440 -32.17 0.51 0.92
C GLY A 440 -33.68 0.22 0.80
N ASP A 441 -34.15 0.01 -0.43
CA ASP A 441 -35.57 -0.12 -0.78
C ASP A 441 -35.97 -1.58 -1.01
N ILE A 442 -37.15 -1.98 -0.54
CA ILE A 442 -37.71 -3.31 -0.76
C ILE A 442 -39.10 -3.17 -1.38
N ARG A 443 -39.28 -3.85 -2.52
CA ARG A 443 -40.55 -3.82 -3.25
C ARG A 443 -41.02 -5.20 -3.66
N TYR A 444 -42.30 -5.27 -4.00
CA TYR A 444 -43.02 -6.51 -4.14
C TYR A 444 -43.78 -6.60 -5.46
N GLN A 445 -43.73 -7.78 -6.06
CA GLN A 445 -44.76 -8.26 -6.97
C GLN A 445 -45.49 -9.42 -6.28
N ILE A 446 -46.79 -9.57 -6.57
CA ILE A 446 -47.60 -10.68 -6.03
C ILE A 446 -48.15 -11.56 -7.15
N SER A 447 -48.46 -12.81 -6.84
CA SER A 447 -49.02 -13.78 -7.78
C SER A 447 -50.01 -14.71 -7.09
N ASN A 448 -51.00 -15.19 -7.84
CA ASN A 448 -51.98 -16.19 -7.41
C ASN A 448 -51.67 -17.62 -7.93
N ASN A 449 -50.60 -17.79 -8.70
CA ASN A 449 -50.24 -19.07 -9.31
C ASN A 449 -48.72 -19.29 -9.49
N GLY A 450 -47.87 -18.31 -9.14
CA GLY A 450 -46.41 -18.37 -9.28
C GLY A 450 -45.90 -18.11 -10.71
N GLY A 451 -46.78 -18.10 -11.72
CA GLY A 451 -46.42 -17.87 -13.12
C GLY A 451 -46.75 -16.47 -13.64
N HIS A 452 -47.87 -15.88 -13.19
CA HIS A 452 -48.31 -14.53 -13.57
C HIS A 452 -48.14 -13.57 -12.40
N TRP A 453 -47.36 -12.51 -12.61
CA TRP A 453 -46.99 -11.55 -11.58
C TRP A 453 -47.74 -10.24 -11.79
N TYR A 454 -48.07 -9.58 -10.67
CA TYR A 454 -48.86 -8.36 -10.65
C TYR A 454 -48.19 -7.28 -9.79
N TYR A 455 -48.38 -6.05 -10.22
CA TYR A 455 -48.11 -4.83 -9.46
C TYR A 455 -49.33 -3.90 -9.59
N HIS A 456 -49.45 -2.93 -8.70
CA HIS A 456 -50.47 -1.90 -8.71
C HIS A 456 -49.91 -0.64 -9.38
N ASP A 457 -50.56 -0.18 -10.46
CA ASP A 457 -50.12 0.98 -11.25
C ASP A 457 -50.59 2.33 -10.69
N GLY A 458 -51.18 2.32 -9.49
CA GLY A 458 -51.83 3.46 -8.85
C GLY A 458 -53.35 3.53 -9.09
N ILE A 459 -53.87 2.76 -10.04
CA ILE A 459 -55.31 2.69 -10.36
C ILE A 459 -55.83 1.26 -10.18
N LYS A 460 -55.08 0.25 -10.62
CA LYS A 460 -55.48 -1.15 -10.61
C LYS A 460 -54.28 -2.09 -10.52
N TRP A 461 -54.56 -3.36 -10.25
CA TRP A 461 -53.59 -4.43 -10.47
C TRP A 461 -53.39 -4.66 -11.97
N ALA A 462 -52.13 -4.63 -12.41
CA ALA A 462 -51.70 -4.83 -13.78
C ALA A 462 -50.64 -5.95 -13.84
N PRO A 463 -50.52 -6.66 -14.99
CA PRO A 463 -49.42 -7.59 -15.20
C PRO A 463 -48.08 -6.89 -15.05
N ALA A 464 -47.19 -7.48 -14.26
CA ALA A 464 -45.84 -6.97 -14.03
C ALA A 464 -44.85 -7.51 -15.06
N THR A 465 -43.83 -6.72 -15.40
CA THR A 465 -42.64 -7.20 -16.12
C THR A 465 -41.60 -7.72 -15.13
N ALA A 466 -40.54 -8.37 -15.62
CA ALA A 466 -39.42 -8.74 -14.78
C ALA A 466 -38.63 -7.46 -14.44
N GLY A 467 -38.71 -6.99 -13.19
CA GLY A 467 -37.90 -5.86 -12.74
C GLY A 467 -38.53 -5.04 -11.62
N PHE A 468 -37.69 -4.21 -11.00
CA PHE A 468 -38.03 -3.35 -9.88
C PHE A 468 -39.06 -2.26 -10.25
N ASP A 469 -39.06 -1.75 -11.47
CA ASP A 469 -39.96 -0.65 -11.88
C ASP A 469 -41.45 -1.02 -11.84
N HIS A 470 -41.78 -2.30 -12.08
CA HIS A 470 -43.14 -2.84 -11.95
C HIS A 470 -43.29 -3.59 -10.63
N SER A 471 -43.08 -2.90 -9.53
CA SER A 471 -43.25 -3.42 -8.17
C SER A 471 -43.75 -2.33 -7.24
N ASN A 472 -44.22 -2.71 -6.05
CA ASN A 472 -44.81 -1.80 -5.07
C ASN A 472 -44.17 -1.96 -3.70
N THR A 473 -44.23 -0.91 -2.89
CA THR A 473 -43.89 -1.02 -1.47
C THR A 473 -44.86 -1.96 -0.74
N ALA A 474 -44.46 -2.52 0.41
CA ALA A 474 -45.37 -3.36 1.21
C ALA A 474 -46.68 -2.63 1.57
N SER A 475 -46.61 -1.32 1.84
CA SER A 475 -47.76 -0.48 2.15
C SER A 475 -48.76 -0.39 0.98
N GLU A 476 -48.27 -0.15 -0.23
CA GLU A 476 -49.10 -0.11 -1.43
C GLU A 476 -49.75 -1.46 -1.72
N VAL A 477 -48.98 -2.56 -1.56
CA VAL A 477 -49.52 -3.92 -1.68
C VAL A 477 -50.63 -4.14 -0.64
N ASN A 478 -50.39 -3.77 0.62
CA ASN A 478 -51.36 -3.93 1.71
C ASN A 478 -52.68 -3.21 1.45
N VAL A 479 -52.61 -1.94 1.06
CA VAL A 479 -53.80 -1.10 0.81
C VAL A 479 -54.66 -1.66 -0.32
N ASN A 480 -54.03 -2.22 -1.35
CA ASN A 480 -54.71 -2.73 -2.54
C ASN A 480 -55.00 -4.24 -2.49
N MET A 481 -54.58 -4.93 -1.42
CA MET A 481 -54.73 -6.36 -1.27
C MET A 481 -56.20 -6.85 -1.33
N PRO A 482 -57.18 -6.19 -0.67
CA PRO A 482 -58.57 -6.69 -0.65
C PRO A 482 -59.25 -6.70 -2.03
N VAL A 483 -58.77 -5.89 -2.97
CA VAL A 483 -59.32 -5.80 -4.33
C VAL A 483 -58.58 -6.68 -5.35
N PHE A 484 -57.49 -7.36 -4.96
CA PHE A 484 -56.70 -8.22 -5.86
C PHE A 484 -57.54 -9.35 -6.50
N ARG A 485 -58.51 -9.89 -5.76
CA ARG A 485 -59.44 -10.94 -6.24
C ARG A 485 -60.26 -10.54 -7.48
N ASN A 486 -60.40 -9.24 -7.76
CA ASN A 486 -61.11 -8.76 -8.94
C ASN A 486 -60.27 -8.93 -10.22
N TYR A 487 -58.97 -9.18 -10.08
CA TYR A 487 -57.99 -9.25 -11.16
C TYR A 487 -57.36 -10.63 -11.30
N ALA A 488 -57.24 -11.37 -10.20
CA ALA A 488 -56.76 -12.75 -10.19
C ALA A 488 -57.72 -13.61 -9.35
N VAL A 489 -58.13 -14.75 -9.90
CA VAL A 489 -58.96 -15.71 -9.14
C VAL A 489 -58.20 -16.19 -7.90
N PRO A 490 -58.87 -16.47 -6.77
CA PRO A 490 -58.23 -17.06 -5.61
C PRO A 490 -57.49 -18.36 -5.97
N GLY A 491 -56.39 -18.62 -5.29
CA GLY A 491 -55.46 -19.69 -5.64
C GLY A 491 -54.37 -19.81 -4.59
N THR A 492 -53.12 -19.80 -5.04
CA THR A 492 -51.94 -19.91 -4.16
C THR A 492 -51.15 -18.62 -4.23
N PHE A 493 -50.99 -17.94 -3.10
CA PHE A 493 -50.28 -16.69 -3.01
C PHE A 493 -48.77 -16.90 -3.07
N TYR A 494 -48.11 -16.12 -3.93
CA TYR A 494 -46.67 -15.97 -4.01
C TYR A 494 -46.30 -14.49 -4.04
N PHE A 495 -45.08 -14.17 -3.61
CA PHE A 495 -44.48 -12.84 -3.73
C PHE A 495 -43.06 -12.95 -4.30
N LYS A 496 -42.64 -11.88 -4.97
CA LYS A 496 -41.25 -11.56 -5.26
C LYS A 496 -40.90 -10.34 -4.43
N ALA A 497 -39.87 -10.43 -3.59
CA ALA A 497 -39.28 -9.29 -2.93
C ALA A 497 -38.03 -8.89 -3.72
N PHE A 498 -37.97 -7.65 -4.19
CA PHE A 498 -36.80 -7.06 -4.84
C PHE A 498 -36.05 -6.25 -3.79
N LEU A 499 -34.77 -6.56 -3.58
CA LEU A 499 -33.91 -5.87 -2.60
C LEU A 499 -33.02 -4.89 -3.34
N GLN A 500 -33.28 -3.60 -3.25
CA GLN A 500 -32.61 -2.57 -4.03
C GLN A 500 -31.67 -1.72 -3.17
N SER A 501 -30.37 -1.80 -3.47
CA SER A 501 -29.33 -0.93 -2.93
C SER A 501 -28.97 0.19 -3.91
N ASP A 502 -28.46 1.30 -3.42
CA ASP A 502 -27.74 2.32 -4.20
C ASP A 502 -26.25 1.97 -4.40
N THR A 503 -25.90 0.70 -4.13
CA THR A 503 -24.55 0.12 -4.04
C THR A 503 -23.80 0.35 -2.73
N TYR A 504 -24.26 1.20 -1.82
CA TYR A 504 -23.60 1.44 -0.53
C TYR A 504 -24.43 0.94 0.65
N GLN A 505 -25.73 0.86 0.47
CA GLN A 505 -26.68 0.51 1.50
C GLN A 505 -26.86 -1.00 1.62
N GLN A 506 -26.77 -1.52 2.84
CA GLN A 506 -27.24 -2.85 3.17
C GLN A 506 -28.77 -2.88 3.05
N VAL A 507 -29.31 -3.98 2.51
CA VAL A 507 -30.76 -4.21 2.41
C VAL A 507 -31.07 -5.52 3.10
N GLU A 508 -32.04 -5.49 4.01
CA GLU A 508 -32.39 -6.62 4.87
C GLU A 508 -33.90 -6.74 5.07
N LEU A 509 -34.44 -7.91 4.76
CA LEU A 509 -35.84 -8.28 4.97
C LEU A 509 -35.95 -9.39 6.02
N ASN A 510 -36.52 -9.08 7.19
CA ASN A 510 -36.70 -10.08 8.26
C ASN A 510 -37.94 -10.94 8.03
N ARG A 511 -39.06 -10.33 7.64
CA ARG A 511 -40.32 -11.07 7.53
C ARG A 511 -41.30 -10.42 6.58
N VAL A 512 -42.00 -11.26 5.83
CA VAL A 512 -43.26 -10.90 5.17
C VAL A 512 -44.38 -11.63 5.90
N SER A 513 -45.42 -10.89 6.30
CA SER A 513 -46.58 -11.43 7.01
C SER A 513 -47.83 -11.25 6.15
N LEU A 514 -48.59 -12.33 6.00
CA LEU A 514 -49.84 -12.35 5.25
C LEU A 514 -50.99 -12.75 6.17
N SER A 515 -52.08 -11.98 6.17
CA SER A 515 -53.36 -12.40 6.75
C SER A 515 -54.33 -12.75 5.63
N TYR A 516 -54.98 -13.90 5.74
CA TYR A 516 -55.84 -14.46 4.69
C TYR A 516 -56.92 -15.35 5.29
N VAL A 517 -57.93 -15.66 4.48
CA VAL A 517 -58.90 -16.71 4.73
C VAL A 517 -58.65 -17.83 3.75
N GLU A 518 -58.45 -19.03 4.29
CA GLU A 518 -58.30 -20.28 3.54
C GLU A 518 -59.64 -20.93 3.19
#